data_AF-A0A1F4N6S9-F1
#
_entry.id   AF-A0A1F4N6S9-F1
#
_cell.length_a   1.000
_cell.length_b   1.000
_cell.length_c   1.000
_cell.angle_alpha   90.00
_cell.angle_beta   90.00
_cell.angle_gamma   90.00
#
_symmetry.space_group_name_H-M   'P 1'
#
loop_
_entity.id
_entity.type
_entity.pdbx_description
1 polymer ?
#
loop_
_entity_poly.entity_id
_entity_poly.type
_entity_poly.pdbx_seq_one_letter_code
_entity_poly.pdbx_strand_id
1 'polypeptide(L)'
;MTEVDHPAFGFHLDQMNMISQRNYYRTTHLINNTFKYLGKYICSAHLKDLRCDPGYMFLKYDEVLIGDGVLDYHTLLTQLSGLPEDIPCFCEHLYSENEYKVNFSRLHQLAQKAGVEFRRRSSSFWKNKFS
;
A
#
# COMPACT_ATOMS: atom_id res chain seq x y z
N MET A 1 10.35 1.34 -17.01
CA MET A 1 10.65 -0.10 -16.91
C MET A 1 11.52 -0.55 -18.08
N THR A 2 11.13 -0.27 -19.32
CA THR A 2 11.87 -0.63 -20.55
C THR A 2 13.23 0.04 -20.69
N GLU A 3 13.40 1.26 -20.17
CA GLU A 3 14.69 1.97 -20.25
C GLU A 3 15.79 1.37 -19.37
N VAL A 4 15.42 0.71 -18.26
CA VAL A 4 16.40 0.08 -17.35
C VAL A 4 16.69 -1.36 -17.77
N ASP A 5 15.66 -2.07 -18.29
CA ASP A 5 15.72 -3.44 -18.82
C ASP A 5 16.60 -4.42 -18.01
N HIS A 6 16.44 -4.42 -16.68
CA HIS A 6 17.21 -5.30 -15.79
C HIS A 6 16.29 -6.27 -15.04
N PRO A 7 16.60 -7.58 -15.00
CA PRO A 7 15.71 -8.59 -14.41
C PRO A 7 15.49 -8.42 -12.90
N ALA A 8 16.41 -7.76 -12.20
CA ALA A 8 16.28 -7.43 -10.78
C ALA A 8 15.63 -6.05 -10.52
N PHE A 9 15.24 -5.31 -11.57
CA PHE A 9 14.60 -4.01 -11.40
C PHE A 9 13.10 -4.20 -11.13
N GLY A 10 12.63 -3.64 -10.02
CA GLY A 10 11.24 -3.73 -9.59
C GLY A 10 10.73 -2.40 -9.03
N PHE A 11 9.42 -2.33 -8.84
CA PHE A 11 8.75 -1.15 -8.31
C PHE A 11 8.36 -1.39 -6.84
N HIS A 12 8.93 -0.59 -5.96
CA HIS A 12 8.48 -0.49 -4.57
C HIS A 12 7.29 0.48 -4.52
N LEU A 13 6.08 -0.06 -4.38
CA LEU A 13 4.86 0.73 -4.43
C LEU A 13 4.65 1.49 -3.12
N ASP A 14 4.46 2.79 -3.22
CA ASP A 14 3.86 3.60 -2.17
C ASP A 14 2.71 4.40 -2.77
N GLN A 15 1.50 3.90 -2.59
CA GLN A 15 0.31 4.45 -3.24
C GLN A 15 -0.06 5.84 -2.69
N MET A 16 0.26 6.10 -1.41
CA MET A 16 0.04 7.39 -0.76
C MET A 16 0.88 8.48 -1.45
N ASN A 17 2.15 8.21 -1.72
CA ASN A 17 3.06 9.17 -2.36
C ASN A 17 2.64 9.60 -3.78
N MET A 18 1.76 8.83 -4.43
CA MET A 18 1.25 9.14 -5.77
C MET A 18 0.02 10.06 -5.75
N ILE A 19 -0.51 10.37 -4.55
CA ILE A 19 -1.64 11.29 -4.42
C ILE A 19 -1.21 12.70 -4.80
N SER A 20 -2.06 13.36 -5.57
CA SER A 20 -1.95 14.76 -5.97
C SER A 20 -3.30 15.44 -5.78
N GLN A 21 -3.33 16.77 -5.89
CA GLN A 21 -4.58 17.55 -5.83
C GLN A 21 -5.66 17.02 -6.78
N ARG A 22 -5.27 16.55 -7.98
CA ARG A 22 -6.21 16.08 -9.01
C ARG A 22 -6.92 14.77 -8.64
N ASN A 23 -6.31 13.95 -7.80
CA ASN A 23 -6.76 12.60 -7.51
C ASN A 23 -7.07 12.37 -6.01
N TYR A 24 -6.93 13.40 -5.17
CA TYR A 24 -7.14 13.32 -3.73
C TYR A 24 -8.50 12.72 -3.32
N TYR A 25 -9.58 13.07 -4.03
CA TYR A 25 -10.92 12.48 -3.82
C TYR A 25 -11.27 11.37 -4.83
N ARG A 26 -10.31 10.92 -5.63
CA ARG A 26 -10.49 9.94 -6.71
C ARG A 26 -9.44 8.82 -6.61
N THR A 27 -9.09 8.44 -5.39
CA THR A 27 -8.02 7.47 -5.09
C THR A 27 -8.30 6.11 -5.71
N THR A 28 -9.55 5.65 -5.77
CA THR A 28 -9.96 4.44 -6.50
C THR A 28 -9.44 4.42 -7.95
N HIS A 29 -9.62 5.52 -8.68
CA HIS A 29 -9.19 5.62 -10.08
C HIS A 29 -7.66 5.65 -10.19
N LEU A 30 -6.99 6.36 -9.27
CA LEU A 30 -5.53 6.37 -9.19
C LEU A 30 -5.00 4.96 -8.96
N ILE A 31 -5.50 4.25 -7.95
CA ILE A 31 -5.09 2.89 -7.59
C ILE A 31 -5.26 1.95 -8.80
N ASN A 32 -6.45 1.94 -9.42
CA ASN A 32 -6.68 1.07 -10.59
C ASN A 32 -5.71 1.36 -11.74
N ASN A 33 -5.37 2.62 -11.99
CA ASN A 33 -4.36 2.98 -12.99
C ASN A 33 -2.96 2.54 -12.58
N THR A 34 -2.58 2.71 -11.31
CA THR A 34 -1.29 2.24 -10.78
C THR A 34 -1.13 0.74 -11.05
N PHE A 35 -2.12 -0.08 -10.69
CA PHE A 35 -2.02 -1.53 -10.88
C PHE A 35 -2.12 -1.94 -12.36
N LYS A 36 -2.92 -1.24 -13.17
CA LYS A 36 -2.98 -1.46 -14.62
C LYS A 36 -1.60 -1.31 -15.28
N TYR A 37 -0.82 -0.29 -14.91
CA TYR A 37 0.44 0.02 -15.57
C TYR A 37 1.67 -0.55 -14.87
N LEU A 38 1.66 -0.58 -13.54
CA LEU A 38 2.82 -0.94 -12.71
C LEU A 38 2.66 -2.29 -12.00
N GLY A 39 1.45 -2.85 -11.93
CA GLY A 39 1.13 -4.03 -11.11
C GLY A 39 2.10 -5.20 -11.30
N LYS A 40 2.40 -5.55 -12.56
CA LYS A 40 3.32 -6.65 -12.90
C LYS A 40 4.77 -6.44 -12.49
N TYR A 41 5.14 -5.23 -12.09
CA TYR A 41 6.49 -4.89 -11.66
C TYR A 41 6.60 -4.62 -10.17
N ILE A 42 5.48 -4.65 -9.43
CA ILE A 42 5.48 -4.41 -7.99
C ILE A 42 6.22 -5.56 -7.30
N CYS A 43 7.25 -5.24 -6.53
CA CYS A 43 8.02 -6.23 -5.76
C CYS A 43 7.82 -6.11 -4.25
N SER A 44 7.22 -5.01 -3.79
CA SER A 44 6.93 -4.70 -2.39
C SER A 44 6.04 -3.46 -2.31
N ALA A 45 5.36 -3.25 -1.19
CA ALA A 45 4.52 -2.09 -0.99
C ALA A 45 4.60 -1.48 0.43
N HIS A 46 4.51 -0.16 0.52
CA HIS A 46 4.22 0.56 1.75
C HIS A 46 2.71 0.87 1.84
N LEU A 47 2.17 0.61 3.01
CA LEU A 47 0.77 0.87 3.37
C LEU A 47 0.74 2.05 4.34
N LYS A 48 0.38 3.19 3.80
CA LYS A 48 0.23 4.46 4.50
C LYS A 48 -1.02 5.15 4.02
N ASP A 49 -1.50 6.13 4.77
CA ASP A 49 -2.65 6.94 4.40
C ASP A 49 -2.35 8.42 4.62
N LEU A 50 -3.08 9.30 3.93
CA LEU A 50 -2.88 10.74 4.06
C LEU A 50 -4.20 11.49 4.13
N ARG A 51 -4.15 12.67 4.73
CA ARG A 51 -5.23 13.67 4.66
C ARG A 51 -4.69 15.07 4.42
N CYS A 52 -5.50 15.91 3.79
CA CYS A 52 -5.31 17.34 3.72
C CYS A 52 -5.65 17.95 5.08
N ASP A 53 -4.75 18.78 5.60
CA ASP A 53 -4.95 19.48 6.86
C ASP A 53 -5.70 20.80 6.61
N PRO A 54 -6.98 20.91 7.03
CA PRO A 54 -7.76 22.14 6.83
C PRO A 54 -7.30 23.29 7.75
N GLY A 55 -6.40 23.05 8.71
CA GLY A 55 -5.83 24.07 9.59
C GLY A 55 -4.81 24.97 8.91
N TYR A 56 -4.39 24.65 7.68
CA TYR A 56 -3.37 25.40 6.94
C TYR A 56 -4.01 26.10 5.72
N MET A 57 -3.62 27.36 5.50
CA MET A 57 -4.09 28.15 4.35
C MET A 57 -3.64 27.56 3.01
N PHE A 58 -2.43 26.99 2.97
CA PHE A 58 -1.89 26.33 1.80
C PHE A 58 -2.05 24.82 1.90
N LEU A 59 -2.03 24.16 0.74
CA LEU A 59 -2.11 22.71 0.68
C LEU A 59 -1.01 22.07 1.52
N LYS A 60 -1.43 21.30 2.51
CA LYS A 60 -0.57 20.47 3.35
C LYS A 60 -1.20 19.10 3.48
N TYR A 61 -0.44 18.08 3.08
CA TYR A 61 -0.81 16.68 3.31
C TYR A 61 -0.05 16.16 4.50
N ASP A 62 -0.79 15.56 5.43
CA ASP A 62 -0.24 14.82 6.56
C ASP A 62 -0.42 13.34 6.32
N GLU A 63 0.66 12.60 6.54
CA GLU A 63 0.58 11.18 6.77
C GLU A 63 -0.23 10.93 8.06
N VAL A 64 -1.17 9.99 7.98
CA VAL A 64 -2.06 9.62 9.08
C VAL A 64 -2.17 8.11 9.18
N LEU A 65 -2.71 7.65 10.31
CA LEU A 65 -3.04 6.24 10.47
C LEU A 65 -4.02 5.79 9.38
N ILE A 66 -3.86 4.55 8.97
CA ILE A 66 -4.71 3.90 7.97
C ILE A 66 -6.17 4.04 8.36
N GLY A 67 -6.99 4.52 7.42
CA GLY A 67 -8.42 4.73 7.61
C GLY A 67 -8.82 6.12 8.13
N ASP A 68 -7.86 6.94 8.57
CA ASP A 68 -8.11 8.36 8.89
C ASP A 68 -7.85 9.29 7.69
N GLY A 69 -7.36 8.73 6.57
CA GLY A 69 -7.06 9.47 5.35
C GLY A 69 -8.07 9.24 4.22
N VAL A 70 -7.58 9.31 2.97
CA VAL A 70 -8.41 9.31 1.75
C VAL A 70 -8.16 8.16 0.80
N LEU A 71 -7.21 7.28 1.10
CA LEU A 71 -6.99 6.12 0.24
C LEU A 71 -8.18 5.16 0.30
N ASP A 72 -8.66 4.75 -0.87
CA ASP A 72 -9.61 3.67 -1.02
C ASP A 72 -8.91 2.32 -0.74
N TYR A 73 -8.83 2.00 0.55
CA TYR A 73 -8.20 0.77 1.03
C TYR A 73 -8.90 -0.49 0.55
N HIS A 74 -10.21 -0.44 0.27
CA HIS A 74 -10.90 -1.59 -0.31
C HIS A 74 -10.27 -1.91 -1.68
N THR A 75 -10.22 -0.94 -2.59
CA THR A 75 -9.62 -1.13 -3.91
C THR A 75 -8.13 -1.45 -3.83
N LEU A 76 -7.37 -0.78 -2.95
CA LEU A 76 -5.94 -1.03 -2.78
C LEU A 76 -5.65 -2.46 -2.32
N LEU A 77 -6.36 -2.95 -1.30
CA LEU A 77 -6.15 -4.30 -0.78
C LEU A 77 -6.63 -5.38 -1.74
N THR A 78 -7.74 -5.16 -2.46
CA THR A 78 -8.17 -6.07 -3.52
C THR A 78 -7.10 -6.17 -4.61
N GLN A 79 -6.55 -5.05 -5.08
CA GLN A 79 -5.49 -5.05 -6.10
C GLN A 79 -4.20 -5.72 -5.61
N LEU A 80 -3.77 -5.45 -4.37
CA LEU A 80 -2.60 -6.10 -3.76
C LEU A 80 -2.78 -7.62 -3.64
N SER A 81 -3.99 -8.09 -3.31
CA SER A 81 -4.28 -9.53 -3.22
C SER A 81 -4.17 -10.28 -4.55
N GLY A 82 -4.20 -9.56 -5.68
CA GLY A 82 -3.99 -10.12 -7.01
C GLY A 82 -2.51 -10.24 -7.41
N LEU A 83 -1.58 -9.73 -6.61
CA LEU A 83 -0.15 -9.88 -6.81
C LEU A 83 0.36 -11.25 -6.31
N PRO A 84 1.61 -11.66 -6.62
CA PRO A 84 2.19 -12.87 -6.04
C PRO A 84 2.09 -12.89 -4.51
N GLU A 85 1.79 -14.07 -3.95
CA GLU A 85 1.50 -14.24 -2.52
C GLU A 85 2.65 -13.80 -1.60
N ASP A 86 3.88 -13.78 -2.10
CA ASP A 86 5.07 -13.43 -1.34
C ASP A 86 5.45 -11.94 -1.36
N ILE A 87 4.64 -11.08 -2.00
CA ILE A 87 4.88 -9.63 -2.02
C ILE A 87 4.80 -9.08 -0.59
N PRO A 88 5.90 -8.52 -0.05
CA PRO A 88 5.90 -7.97 1.30
C PRO A 88 5.22 -6.59 1.31
N CYS A 89 4.38 -6.38 2.31
CA CYS A 89 3.72 -5.11 2.59
C CYS A 89 4.14 -4.60 3.98
N PHE A 90 4.48 -3.33 4.08
CA PHE A 90 5.03 -2.73 5.31
C PHE A 90 4.20 -1.52 5.76
N CYS A 91 4.14 -1.29 7.07
CA CYS A 91 3.74 -0.01 7.65
C CYS A 91 5.01 0.69 8.13
N GLU A 92 5.15 1.99 7.85
CA GLU A 92 6.30 2.82 8.24
C GLU A 92 5.86 4.15 8.85
N HIS A 93 6.81 4.95 9.35
CA HIS A 93 6.59 6.29 9.94
C HIS A 93 5.58 6.38 11.10
N LEU A 94 5.36 5.27 11.82
CA LEU A 94 4.58 5.26 13.05
C LEU A 94 5.50 5.52 14.25
N TYR A 95 5.10 6.43 15.13
CA TYR A 95 5.96 6.98 16.19
C TYR A 95 6.00 6.11 17.45
N SER A 96 5.03 5.21 17.61
CA SER A 96 4.92 4.38 18.81
C SER A 96 4.42 2.97 18.50
N GLU A 97 4.73 2.03 19.40
CA GLU A 97 4.19 0.66 19.34
C GLU A 97 2.65 0.65 19.36
N ASN A 98 2.03 1.60 20.07
CA ASN A 98 0.57 1.71 20.10
C ASN A 98 0.00 2.11 18.73
N GLU A 99 0.64 3.04 18.02
CA GLU A 99 0.26 3.38 16.66
C GLU A 99 0.39 2.18 15.73
N TYR A 100 1.48 1.40 15.83
CA TYR A 100 1.61 0.14 15.10
C TYR A 100 0.45 -0.81 15.37
N LYS A 101 0.09 -1.05 16.64
CA LYS A 101 -1.05 -1.92 17.02
C LYS A 101 -2.37 -1.46 16.40
N VAL A 102 -2.68 -0.17 16.49
CA VAL A 102 -3.90 0.40 15.91
C VAL A 102 -3.88 0.26 14.39
N ASN A 103 -2.76 0.62 13.75
CA ASN A 103 -2.63 0.60 12.30
C ASN A 103 -2.80 -0.82 11.73
N PHE A 104 -2.12 -1.81 12.32
CA PHE A 104 -2.27 -3.21 11.94
C PHE A 104 -3.69 -3.72 12.17
N SER A 105 -4.31 -3.41 13.31
CA SER A 105 -5.69 -3.84 13.59
C SER A 105 -6.67 -3.30 12.55
N ARG A 106 -6.58 -2.01 12.21
CA ARG A 106 -7.40 -1.40 11.16
C ARG A 106 -7.15 -2.01 9.80
N LEU A 107 -5.88 -2.26 9.46
CA LEU A 107 -5.50 -2.88 8.20
C LEU A 107 -6.12 -4.27 8.02
N HIS A 108 -6.09 -5.11 9.07
CA HIS A 108 -6.75 -6.42 9.06
C HIS A 108 -8.28 -6.32 8.96
N GLN A 109 -8.90 -5.35 9.63
CA GLN A 109 -10.35 -5.11 9.51
C GLN A 109 -10.74 -4.66 8.10
N LEU A 110 -9.96 -3.79 7.47
CA LEU A 110 -10.18 -3.32 6.11
C LEU A 110 -9.99 -4.46 5.10
N ALA A 111 -8.98 -5.32 5.29
CA ALA A 111 -8.80 -6.52 4.49
C ALA A 111 -10.03 -7.42 4.55
N GLN A 112 -10.53 -7.71 5.76
CA GLN A 112 -11.74 -8.51 5.94
C GLN A 112 -12.95 -7.89 5.23
N LYS A 113 -13.15 -6.57 5.34
CA LYS A 113 -14.23 -5.85 4.63
C LYS A 113 -14.10 -5.94 3.11
N ALA A 114 -12.88 -6.00 2.59
CA ALA A 114 -12.59 -6.17 1.17
C ALA A 114 -12.60 -7.65 0.71
N GLY A 115 -12.89 -8.59 1.61
CA GLY A 115 -12.92 -10.03 1.29
C GLY A 115 -11.53 -10.64 1.06
N VAL A 116 -10.47 -10.00 1.58
CA VAL A 116 -9.08 -10.47 1.48
C VAL A 116 -8.46 -10.63 2.86
N GLU A 117 -7.33 -11.31 2.95
CA GLU A 117 -6.66 -11.57 4.23
C GLU A 117 -5.14 -11.41 4.12
N PHE A 118 -4.51 -11.02 5.22
CA PHE A 118 -3.06 -11.10 5.36
C PHE A 118 -2.68 -12.49 5.84
N ARG A 119 -1.84 -13.17 5.07
CA ARG A 119 -1.32 -14.49 5.42
C ARG A 119 0.01 -14.38 6.14
N ARG A 120 0.20 -15.25 7.13
CA ARG A 120 1.51 -15.43 7.73
C ARG A 120 2.40 -16.17 6.74
N ARG A 121 3.57 -15.61 6.42
CA ARG A 121 4.54 -16.28 5.54
C ARG A 121 4.91 -17.64 6.14
N SER A 122 4.71 -18.72 5.38
CA SER A 122 5.00 -20.08 5.83
C SER A 122 6.51 -20.38 5.74
N SER A 123 6.99 -21.28 6.59
CA SER A 123 8.40 -21.68 6.65
C SER A 123 8.89 -22.47 5.43
N SER A 124 7.98 -23.02 4.61
CA SER A 124 8.32 -23.71 3.37
C SER A 124 8.84 -22.79 2.26
N PHE A 125 8.54 -21.50 2.32
CA PHE A 125 9.05 -20.50 1.36
C PHE A 125 10.58 -20.42 1.33
N TRP A 126 11.23 -20.49 2.50
CA TRP A 126 12.69 -20.43 2.61
C TRP A 126 13.38 -21.71 2.10
N LYS A 127 12.70 -22.85 2.14
CA LYS A 127 13.25 -24.12 1.65
C LYS A 127 13.41 -24.16 0.13
N ASN A 128 12.51 -23.51 -0.61
CA ASN A 128 12.50 -23.55 -2.07
C ASN A 128 13.36 -22.45 -2.74
N LYS A 129 13.82 -21.44 -1.99
CA LYS A 129 14.57 -20.30 -2.53
C LYS A 129 16.10 -20.44 -2.39
N PHE A 130 16.55 -21.41 -1.60
CA PHE A 130 17.97 -21.69 -1.32
C PHE A 130 18.34 -23.17 -1.56
N SER A 131 17.52 -23.90 -2.31
CA SER A 131 17.77 -25.27 -2.78
C SER A 131 18.20 -25.29 -4.23
#